data_AF-A0A539EEC8-F1
#
_entry.id   AF-A0A539EEC8-F1
#
_cell.length_a   1.000
_cell.length_b   1.000
_cell.length_c   1.000
_cell.angle_alpha   90.00
_cell.angle_beta   90.00
_cell.angle_gamma   90.00
#
_symmetry.space_group_name_H-M   'P 1'
#
loop_
_entity.id
_entity.type
_entity.pdbx_description
1 polymer ?
#
loop_
_entity_poly.entity_id
_entity_poly.type
_entity_poly.pdbx_seq_one_letter_code
_entity_poly.pdbx_strand_id
1 'polypeptide(L)' 'MALTQGGYDWGFLAFAVGFGGSMLWFGSSAGVALSNMYPEAKSVCLWLKHGWHVALAYVVGYLVMVVVVGWQVQPLAR' A
#
# COMPACT_ATOMS: atom_id res chain seq x y z
N MET A 1 1.02 16.70 13.82
CA MET A 1 -0.30 16.72 13.17
C MET A 1 -1.08 15.52 13.68
N ALA A 2 -1.96 15.72 14.66
CA ALA A 2 -2.84 14.68 15.17
C ALA A 2 -4.26 15.06 14.74
N LEU A 3 -4.63 14.67 13.52
CA LEU A 3 -6.01 14.77 13.09
C LEU A 3 -6.78 13.75 13.94
N THR A 4 -7.82 14.18 14.67
CA THR A 4 -8.81 13.28 15.27
C THR A 4 -9.65 12.71 14.14
N GLN A 5 -9.05 11.74 13.48
CA GLN A 5 -9.55 11.11 12.29
C GLN A 5 -10.29 9.86 12.79
N GLY A 6 -11.63 9.89 12.77
CA GLY A 6 -12.50 8.79 13.24
C GLY A 6 -13.26 8.14 12.09
N GLY A 7 -13.99 7.05 12.36
CA GLY A 7 -14.92 6.44 11.39
C GLY A 7 -14.30 5.44 10.42
N TYR A 8 -13.01 5.13 10.54
CA TYR A 8 -12.34 4.08 9.78
C TYR A 8 -11.49 3.21 10.71
N ASP A 9 -11.14 2.02 10.24
CA ASP A 9 -10.04 1.26 10.81
C ASP A 9 -8.72 1.83 10.28
N TRP A 10 -8.03 2.59 11.12
CA TRP A 10 -6.79 3.26 10.76
C TRP A 10 -5.62 2.31 10.61
N GLY A 11 -5.66 1.12 11.23
CA GLY A 11 -4.64 0.10 11.03
C GLY A 11 -4.70 -0.45 9.62
N PHE A 12 -5.90 -0.81 9.16
CA PHE A 12 -6.12 -1.28 7.79
C PHE A 12 -5.90 -0.17 6.76
N LEU A 13 -6.34 1.06 7.06
CA LEU A 13 -6.08 2.21 6.18
C LEU A 13 -4.57 2.49 6.07
N ALA A 14 -3.83 2.44 7.17
CA ALA A 14 -2.38 2.62 7.16
C ALA A 14 -1.68 1.53 6.35
N PHE A 15 -2.12 0.27 6.45
CA PHE A 15 -1.59 -0.80 5.60
C PHE A 15 -1.92 -0.55 4.11
N ALA A 16 -3.17 -0.21 3.81
CA ALA A 16 -3.62 0.03 2.44
C ALA A 16 -2.85 1.18 1.78
N VAL A 17 -2.70 2.31 2.48
CA VAL A 17 -1.98 3.48 1.98
C VAL A 17 -0.47 3.27 1.98
N GLY A 18 0.09 2.69 3.04
CA GLY A 18 1.53 2.47 3.17
C GLY A 18 2.04 1.47 2.15
N PHE A 19 1.54 0.24 2.17
CA PHE A 19 1.96 -0.79 1.22
C PHE A 19 1.48 -0.44 -0.19
N GLY A 20 0.20 -0.14 -0.37
CA GLY A 20 -0.38 0.12 -1.67
C GLY A 20 0.23 1.35 -2.34
N GLY A 21 0.46 2.43 -1.59
CA GLY A 21 1.10 3.65 -2.09
C GLY A 21 2.56 3.44 -2.51
N SER A 22 3.28 2.52 -1.87
CA SER A 22 4.68 2.20 -2.19
C SER A 22 4.86 1.09 -3.23
N MET A 23 3.79 0.47 -3.73
CA MET A 23 3.85 -0.69 -4.63
C MET A 23 4.46 -0.36 -6.01
N LEU A 24 4.22 0.84 -6.51
CA LEU A 24 4.72 1.30 -7.81
C LEU A 24 6.05 2.05 -7.66
N TRP A 25 6.78 2.21 -8.77
CA TRP A 25 8.11 2.82 -8.76
C TRP A 25 8.13 4.23 -8.16
N PHE A 26 7.06 5.01 -8.35
CA PHE A 26 6.96 6.36 -7.81
C PHE A 26 6.62 6.40 -6.31
N GLY A 27 6.24 5.27 -5.73
CA GLY A 27 5.86 5.15 -4.33
C GLY A 27 7.04 5.10 -3.35
N SER A 28 8.28 5.15 -3.85
CA SER A 28 9.50 5.22 -3.05
C SER A 28 10.64 5.91 -3.82
N SER A 29 11.56 6.57 -3.10
CA SER A 29 12.73 7.22 -3.72
C SER A 29 13.61 6.22 -4.49
N ALA A 30 13.71 4.98 -4.01
CA ALA A 30 14.47 3.92 -4.67
C ALA A 30 13.84 3.52 -6.01
N GLY A 31 12.52 3.36 -6.07
CA GLY A 31 11.81 3.08 -7.32
C GLY A 31 11.92 4.23 -8.32
N VAL A 32 11.85 5.48 -7.85
CA VAL A 32 12.08 6.67 -8.70
C VAL A 32 13.49 6.64 -9.29
N ALA A 33 14.51 6.38 -8.48
CA ALA A 33 15.89 6.27 -8.93
C ALA A 33 16.08 5.15 -9.96
N LEU A 34 15.53 3.96 -9.70
CA LEU A 34 15.54 2.81 -10.62
C LEU A 34 14.89 3.15 -11.96
N SER A 35 13.73 3.80 -11.93
CA SER A 35 13.00 4.18 -13.14
C SER A 35 13.75 5.18 -14.02
N ASN A 36 14.66 5.98 -13.44
CA ASN A 36 15.51 6.89 -14.20
C ASN A 36 16.71 6.18 -14.86
N MET A 37 17.18 5.07 -14.28
CA MET A 37 18.24 4.25 -14.86
C MET A 37 17.70 3.28 -15.92
N TYR A 38 16.48 2.77 -15.73
CA TYR A 38 15.81 1.82 -16.63
C TYR A 38 14.44 2.37 -17.05
N PRO A 39 14.35 3.07 -18.19
CA PRO A 39 13.12 3.71 -18.64
C PRO A 39 11.95 2.74 -18.81
N GLU A 40 12.22 1.47 -19.10
CA GLU A 40 11.19 0.43 -19.26
C GLU A 40 10.39 0.22 -17.97
N ALA A 41 11.01 0.49 -16.82
CA ALA A 41 10.41 0.37 -15.50
C ALA A 41 9.36 1.47 -15.21
N LYS A 42 9.28 2.53 -16.04
CA LYS A 42 8.22 3.56 -15.94
C LYS A 42 6.87 3.07 -16.46
N SER A 43 6.80 1.92 -17.15
CA SER A 43 5.53 1.33 -17.56
C SER A 43 4.87 0.61 -16.39
N VAL A 44 3.71 1.12 -15.96
CA VAL A 44 2.90 0.50 -14.89
C VAL A 44 2.59 -0.96 -15.19
N CYS A 45 2.24 -1.27 -16.43
CA CYS A 45 1.84 -2.61 -16.82
C CYS A 45 3.04 -3.58 -16.77
N LEU A 46 4.22 -3.16 -17.24
CA LEU A 46 5.44 -3.97 -17.13
C LEU A 46 5.88 -4.12 -15.68
N TRP A 47 5.82 -3.06 -14.88
CA TRP A 47 6.14 -3.09 -13.45
C TRP A 47 5.26 -4.09 -12.71
N LEU A 48 3.94 -4.05 -12.92
CA LEU A 48 3.01 -5.00 -12.30
C LEU A 48 3.14 -6.42 -12.87
N LYS A 49 3.39 -6.58 -14.17
CA LYS A 49 3.56 -7.90 -14.80
C LYS A 49 4.81 -8.61 -14.26
N HIS A 50 5.94 -7.90 -14.17
CA HIS A 50 7.19 -8.48 -13.67
C HIS A 50 7.25 -8.49 -12.13
N GLY A 51 6.62 -7.52 -11.47
CA GLY A 51 6.51 -7.39 -10.02
C GLY A 51 5.22 -7.94 -9.43
N TRP A 52 4.51 -8.84 -10.12
CA TRP A 52 3.16 -9.29 -9.75
C TRP A 52 3.06 -9.84 -8.32
N HIS A 53 4.14 -10.46 -7.84
CA HIS A 53 4.27 -10.98 -6.47
C HIS A 53 4.05 -9.89 -5.41
N VAL A 54 4.38 -8.63 -5.69
CA VAL A 54 4.16 -7.50 -4.76
C VAL A 54 2.66 -7.21 -4.61
N ALA A 55 1.91 -7.23 -5.71
CA ALA A 55 0.46 -7.08 -5.69
C ALA A 55 -0.20 -8.29 -5.00
N LEU A 56 0.28 -9.51 -5.24
CA LEU A 56 -0.19 -10.69 -4.52
C LEU A 56 0.08 -10.58 -3.01
N ALA A 57 1.30 -10.16 -2.62
CA ALA A 57 1.67 -9.99 -1.21
C ALA A 57 0.80 -8.95 -0.51
N TYR A 58 0.43 -7.86 -1.20
CA TYR A 58 -0.53 -6.88 -0.69
C TYR A 58 -1.89 -7.53 -0.36
N VAL A 59 -2.46 -8.29 -1.30
CA VAL A 59 -3.77 -8.95 -1.10
C VAL A 59 -3.69 -9.98 0.02
N VAL A 60 -2.67 -10.85 0.00
CA VAL A 60 -2.49 -11.89 1.01
C VAL A 60 -2.25 -11.26 2.39
N GLY A 61 -1.39 -10.25 2.49
CA GLY A 61 -1.14 -9.54 3.75
C GLY A 61 -2.40 -8.88 4.30
N TYR A 62 -3.19 -8.25 3.44
CA TYR A 62 -4.48 -7.68 3.82
C TYR A 62 -5.43 -8.76 4.36
N LEU A 63 -5.57 -9.89 3.69
CA LEU A 63 -6.42 -11.00 4.13
C LEU A 63 -5.93 -11.60 5.45
N VAL A 64 -4.62 -11.74 5.65
CA VAL A 64 -4.05 -12.18 6.92
C VAL A 64 -4.41 -11.19 8.04
N MET A 65 -4.32 -9.88 7.79
CA MET A 65 -4.78 -8.88 8.75
C MET A 65 -6.28 -9.05 9.07
N VAL A 66 -7.13 -9.25 8.06
CA VAL A 66 -8.58 -9.51 8.27
C VAL A 66 -8.78 -10.73 9.19
N VAL A 67 -8.08 -11.83 8.93
CA VAL A 67 -8.27 -13.09 9.67
C VAL A 67 -7.70 -13.02 11.08
N VAL A 68 -6.54 -12.38 11.27
CA VAL A 68 -5.81 -12.39 12.55
C VAL A 68 -6.23 -11.24 13.47
N VAL A 69 -6.39 -10.03 12.92
CA VAL A 69 -6.68 -8.82 13.70
C VAL A 69 -8.18 -8.51 13.70
N GLY A 70 -8.87 -8.80 12.59
CA GLY A 70 -10.25 -8.37 12.39
C GLY A 70 -10.37 -6.86 12.15
N TRP A 71 -11.51 -6.42 11.62
CA TRP A 71 -11.77 -5.01 11.32
C TRP A 71 -12.25 -4.25 12.56
N GLN A 72 -11.51 -3.23 12.99
CA GLN A 72 -11.70 -2.43 14.20
C GLN A 72 -11.91 -0.95 13.85
N VAL A 73 -13.16 -0.54 13.67
CA VAL A 73 -13.50 0.87 13.37
C VAL A 73 -13.28 1.73 14.60
N GLN A 74 -12.48 2.79 14.46
CA GLN A 74 -12.37 3.78 15.53
C GLN A 74 -13.66 4.63 15.57
N PRO A 75 -14.25 4.84 16.77
CA PRO A 75 -15.42 5.68 16.91
C PRO A 75 -15.21 7.07 16.30
N LEU A 76 -16.24 7.64 15.71
CA LEU A 76 -16.23 9.05 15.30
C LEU A 76 -16.04 9.91 16.55
N ALA A 77 -15.01 10.76 16.55
CA ALA A 77 -14.87 11.80 17.55
C ALA A 77 -16.09 12.74 17.42
N ARG A 78 -16.89 12.83 18.48
CA ARG A 78 -17.95 13.85 18.60
C ARG A 78 -17.34 15.17 19.07
#